data_AF-A0A534D3E3-F1
#
_entry.id   AF-A0A534D3E3-F1
#
_cell.length_a   1.000
_cell.length_b   1.000
_cell.length_c   1.000
_cell.angle_alpha   90.00
_cell.angle_beta   90.00
_cell.angle_gamma   90.00
#
_symmetry.space_group_name_H-M   'P 1'
#
loop_
_entity.id
_entity.type
_entity.pdbx_description
1 polymer ?
#
loop_
_entity_poly.entity_id
_entity_poly.type
_entity_poly.pdbx_seq_one_letter_code
_entity_poly.pdbx_strand_id
1 'polypeptide(L)'
;MLQRLAAIVRKELITMLRDPRARLSLIIPPIIQLFVFSSAATMEVKNIAVAVVDLDRGPYALDVQQRLAGSRSFTRLPRYANVASALGALE
;
A
#
# COMPACT_ATOMS: atom_id res chain seq x y z
N MET A 1 -24.91 21.15 -36.36
CA MET A 1 -23.70 20.30 -36.19
C MET A 1 -23.68 19.55 -34.85
N LEU A 2 -23.91 20.23 -33.71
CA LEU A 2 -23.94 19.62 -32.37
C LEU A 2 -24.91 18.44 -32.21
N GLN A 3 -26.10 18.50 -32.81
CA GLN A 3 -27.08 17.40 -32.75
C GLN A 3 -26.58 16.10 -33.41
N ARG A 4 -25.83 16.21 -34.50
CA ARG A 4 -25.26 15.06 -35.22
C ARG A 4 -24.12 14.44 -34.43
N LEU A 5 -23.29 15.27 -33.80
CA LEU A 5 -22.24 14.81 -32.89
C LEU A 5 -22.84 14.10 -31.67
N ALA A 6 -23.86 14.67 -31.05
CA ALA A 6 -24.55 14.06 -29.91
C ALA A 6 -25.20 12.72 -30.26
N ALA A 7 -25.77 12.59 -31.47
CA ALA A 7 -26.33 11.32 -31.94
C ALA A 7 -25.26 10.23 -32.10
N ILE A 8 -24.08 10.59 -32.61
CA ILE A 8 -22.94 9.66 -32.76
C ILE A 8 -22.42 9.25 -31.38
N VAL A 9 -22.17 10.22 -30.49
CA VAL A 9 -21.71 9.94 -29.11
C VAL A 9 -22.70 9.04 -28.39
N ARG A 10 -24.01 9.29 -28.50
CA ARG A 10 -25.05 8.46 -27.89
C ARG A 10 -25.02 7.02 -28.43
N LYS A 11 -24.86 6.83 -29.74
CA LYS A 11 -24.78 5.50 -30.35
C LYS A 11 -23.57 4.73 -29.85
N GLU A 12 -22.39 5.35 -29.84
CA GLU A 12 -21.16 4.74 -29.37
C GLU A 12 -21.23 4.41 -27.87
N LEU A 13 -21.75 5.33 -27.05
CA LEU A 13 -21.88 5.11 -25.61
C LEU A 13 -22.81 3.94 -25.29
N ILE A 14 -23.95 3.82 -25.97
CA ILE A 14 -24.86 2.68 -25.81
C ILE A 14 -24.19 1.38 -26.27
N THR A 15 -23.41 1.43 -27.34
CA THR A 15 -22.70 0.27 -27.90
C THR A 15 -21.61 -0.22 -26.95
N MET A 16 -20.79 0.69 -26.42
CA MET A 16 -19.76 0.40 -25.41
C MET A 16 -20.36 -0.13 -24.10
N LEU A 17 -21.50 0.40 -23.66
CA LEU A 17 -22.18 -0.10 -22.47
C LEU A 17 -22.79 -1.49 -22.68
N ARG A 18 -23.25 -1.82 -23.89
CA ARG A 18 -23.88 -3.11 -24.21
C ARG A 18 -22.87 -4.22 -24.47
N ASP A 19 -21.68 -3.90 -24.97
CA ASP A 19 -20.61 -4.87 -25.18
C ASP A 19 -19.88 -5.18 -23.84
N PRO A 20 -19.90 -6.45 -23.38
CA PRO A 20 -19.22 -6.84 -22.14
C PRO A 20 -17.71 -6.58 -22.16
N ARG A 21 -17.05 -6.69 -23.32
CA ARG A 21 -15.60 -6.45 -23.45
C ARG A 21 -15.27 -4.96 -23.32
N ALA A 22 -16.06 -4.10 -23.95
CA ALA A 22 -15.91 -2.66 -23.83
C ALA A 22 -16.18 -2.17 -22.39
N ARG A 23 -17.20 -2.74 -21.73
CA ARG A 23 -17.49 -2.47 -20.33
C ARG A 23 -16.34 -2.88 -19.40
N LEU A 24 -15.75 -4.05 -19.61
CA LEU A 24 -14.57 -4.49 -18.86
C LEU A 24 -13.39 -3.53 -19.06
N SER A 25 -13.09 -3.15 -20.30
CA SER A 25 -12.01 -2.20 -20.61
C SER A 25 -12.23 -0.82 -19.98
N LEU A 26 -13.48 -0.38 -19.83
CA LEU A 26 -13.80 0.90 -19.19
C LEU A 26 -13.66 0.87 -17.66
N ILE A 27 -13.97 -0.28 -17.03
CA ILE A 27 -14.07 -0.40 -15.57
C ILE A 27 -12.81 -0.99 -14.92
N ILE A 28 -12.10 -1.89 -15.60
CA ILE A 28 -10.88 -2.53 -15.06
C ILE A 28 -9.79 -1.50 -14.73
N PRO A 29 -9.40 -0.57 -15.62
CA PRO A 29 -8.30 0.36 -15.33
C PRO A 29 -8.58 1.24 -14.09
N PRO A 30 -9.77 1.87 -13.94
CA PRO A 30 -10.12 2.61 -12.73
C PRO A 30 -10.09 1.77 -11.46
N ILE A 31 -10.54 0.50 -11.51
CA ILE A 31 -10.49 -0.40 -10.36
C ILE A 31 -9.05 -0.69 -9.95
N ILE A 32 -8.19 -1.09 -10.90
CA ILE A 32 -6.76 -1.32 -10.63
C ILE A 32 -6.12 -0.05 -10.09
N GLN A 33 -6.44 1.10 -10.68
CA GLN A 33 -5.96 2.41 -10.25
C GLN A 33 -6.38 2.73 -8.80
N LEU A 34 -7.60 2.41 -8.39
CA LEU A 34 -8.05 2.55 -7.00
C LEU A 34 -7.26 1.65 -6.06
N PHE A 35 -6.95 0.40 -6.45
CA PHE A 35 -6.11 -0.49 -5.63
C PHE A 35 -4.67 0.01 -5.51
N VAL A 36 -4.08 0.46 -6.60
CA VAL A 36 -2.72 1.04 -6.63
C VAL A 36 -2.69 2.30 -5.76
N PHE A 37 -3.64 3.20 -5.93
CA PHE A 37 -3.73 4.41 -5.11
C PHE A 37 -4.14 4.14 -3.68
N SER A 38 -4.91 3.09 -3.38
CA SER A 38 -5.21 2.72 -1.99
C SER A 38 -3.93 2.37 -1.23
N SER A 39 -2.92 1.81 -1.90
CA SER A 39 -1.62 1.54 -1.28
C SER A 39 -0.76 2.79 -1.15
N ALA A 40 -0.83 3.69 -2.14
CA ALA A 40 -0.05 4.93 -2.14
C ALA A 40 -0.65 6.03 -1.22
N ALA A 41 -1.98 6.11 -1.14
CA ALA A 41 -2.71 7.20 -0.48
C ALA A 41 -2.69 7.11 1.04
N THR A 42 -2.55 5.91 1.62
CA THR A 42 -2.46 5.80 3.07
C THR A 42 -1.10 6.22 3.61
N MET A 43 -0.01 6.22 2.83
CA MET A 43 1.39 6.33 3.32
C MET A 43 1.64 5.50 4.60
N GLU A 44 0.76 4.55 4.91
CA GLU A 44 0.85 3.68 6.06
C GLU A 44 1.88 2.65 5.65
N VAL A 45 3.12 2.90 6.04
CA VAL A 45 4.17 1.90 6.02
C VAL A 45 3.82 0.87 7.09
N LYS A 46 2.79 0.07 6.85
CA LYS A 46 2.52 -1.16 7.59
C LYS A 46 3.52 -2.17 7.06
N ASN A 47 4.25 -2.81 7.98
CA ASN A 47 5.41 -3.67 7.70
C ASN A 47 6.73 -2.94 7.41
N ILE A 48 7.05 -1.85 8.13
CA ILE A 48 8.45 -1.42 8.22
C ILE A 48 9.23 -2.56 8.86
N ALA A 49 10.18 -3.13 8.13
CA ALA A 49 11.16 -4.05 8.70
C ALA A 49 12.05 -3.23 9.65
N VAL A 50 11.86 -3.42 10.96
CA VAL A 50 12.66 -2.75 11.99
C VAL A 50 13.43 -3.81 12.76
N ALA A 51 14.75 -3.68 12.76
CA ALA A 51 15.64 -4.50 13.58
C ALA A 51 16.06 -3.70 14.81
N VAL A 52 15.89 -4.27 16.01
CA VAL A 52 16.32 -3.64 17.26
C VAL A 52 17.56 -4.34 17.78
N VAL A 53 18.65 -3.58 17.94
CA VAL A 53 19.89 -4.05 18.56
C VAL A 53 20.05 -3.34 19.90
N ASP A 54 20.01 -4.12 20.97
CA ASP A 54 20.16 -3.63 22.33
C ASP A 54 21.58 -3.89 22.83
N LEU A 55 22.42 -2.84 22.80
CA LEU A 55 23.83 -2.88 23.18
C LEU A 55 24.05 -2.65 24.68
N ASP A 56 23.15 -1.93 25.33
CA ASP A 56 23.28 -1.48 26.72
C ASP A 56 22.60 -2.46 27.71
N ARG A 57 21.58 -3.21 27.25
CA ARG A 57 20.81 -4.18 28.07
C ARG A 57 20.22 -3.58 29.35
N GLY A 58 20.16 -2.25 29.44
CA GLY A 58 19.70 -1.51 30.60
C GLY A 58 18.17 -1.37 30.66
N PRO A 59 17.63 -0.88 31.80
CA PRO A 59 16.20 -0.69 32.00
C PRO A 59 15.58 0.33 31.04
N TYR A 60 16.36 1.33 30.60
CA TYR A 60 15.91 2.34 29.63
C TYR A 60 15.72 1.77 28.21
N ALA A 61 16.56 0.79 27.82
CA ALA A 61 16.40 0.11 26.54
C ALA A 61 15.12 -0.74 26.51
N LEU A 62 14.74 -1.33 27.65
CA LEU A 62 13.51 -2.10 27.81
C LEU A 62 12.26 -1.21 27.68
N ASP A 63 12.25 -0.03 28.31
CA ASP A 63 11.14 0.92 28.25
C ASP A 63 10.88 1.39 26.81
N VAL A 64 11.95 1.74 26.09
CA VAL A 64 11.86 2.12 24.67
C VAL A 64 11.30 0.96 23.84
N GLN A 65 11.80 -0.26 24.02
CA GLN A 65 11.29 -1.45 23.32
C GLN A 65 9.80 -1.69 23.56
N GLN A 66 9.34 -1.56 24.81
CA GLN A 66 7.93 -1.73 25.17
C GLN A 66 7.04 -0.66 24.51
N ARG A 67 7.51 0.59 24.48
CA ARG A 67 6.79 1.69 23.83
C ARG A 67 6.71 1.52 22.32
N LEU A 68 7.78 1.03 21.67
CA LEU A 68 7.74 0.66 20.25
C LEU A 68 6.78 -0.52 20.01
N ALA A 69 6.84 -1.56 20.83
CA ALA A 69 6.00 -2.76 20.70
C ALA A 69 4.50 -2.47 20.87
N GLY A 70 4.15 -1.45 21.68
CA GLY A 70 2.77 -1.01 21.85
C GLY A 70 2.21 -0.15 20.72
N SER A 71 3.05 0.28 19.76
CA SER A 71 2.59 1.12 18.65
C SER A 71 2.05 0.29 17.48
N ARG A 72 0.97 0.76 16.84
CA ARG A 72 0.31 0.06 15.72
C ARG A 72 1.12 0.10 14.40
N SER A 73 2.24 0.82 14.39
CA SER A 73 3.08 1.03 13.21
C SER A 73 4.08 -0.11 12.97
N PHE A 74 4.43 -0.89 14.00
CA PHE A 74 5.43 -1.96 13.89
C PHE A 74 4.76 -3.33 14.01
N THR A 75 4.85 -4.14 12.95
CA THR A 75 4.28 -5.51 12.93
C THR A 75 5.11 -6.49 13.76
N ARG A 76 6.44 -6.35 13.77
CA ARG A 76 7.36 -7.19 14.54
C ARG A 76 8.60 -6.39 14.95
N LEU A 77 9.10 -6.65 16.16
CA LEU A 77 10.37 -6.13 16.68
C LEU A 77 11.30 -7.30 17.01
N PRO A 78 11.92 -7.95 16.01
CA PRO A 78 12.94 -8.95 16.25
C PRO A 78 14.16 -8.32 16.94
N ARG A 79 14.60 -8.95 18.04
CA ARG A 79 15.79 -8.54 18.79
C ARG A 79 17.01 -9.26 18.23
N TYR A 80 18.04 -8.48 17.90
CA TYR A 80 19.31 -9.01 17.41
C TYR A 80 20.42 -8.76 18.43
N ALA A 81 21.33 -9.72 18.56
CA ALA A 81 22.44 -9.63 19.49
C ALA A 81 23.57 -8.72 19.00
N ASN A 82 23.63 -8.45 17.68
CA ASN A 82 24.67 -7.64 17.07
C ASN A 82 24.13 -6.90 15.84
N VAL A 83 24.81 -5.82 15.45
CA VAL A 83 24.44 -4.99 14.29
C VAL A 83 24.57 -5.75 12.97
N ALA A 84 25.54 -6.67 12.86
CA ALA A 84 25.75 -7.46 11.65
C ALA A 84 24.56 -8.38 11.32
N SER A 85 23.98 -9.04 12.32
CA SER A 85 22.78 -9.89 12.17
C SER A 85 21.51 -9.08 11.95
N ALA A 86 21.45 -7.86 12.45
CA ALA A 86 20.36 -6.92 12.17
C ALA A 86 20.40 -6.44 10.72
N LEU A 87 21.59 -6.13 10.19
CA LEU A 87 21.77 -5.72 8.80
C LEU A 87 21.40 -6.84 7.82
N GLY A 88 21.85 -8.07 8.07
CA GLY A 88 21.49 -9.23 7.22
C GLY A 88 20.02 -9.64 7.29
N ALA A 89 19.23 -9.07 8.22
CA ALA A 89 17.78 -9.27 8.29
C ALA A 89 16.97 -8.13 7.65
N LEU A 90 17.65 -7.05 7.25
CA LEU A 90 17.07 -5.88 6.57
C LEU A 90 17.41 -5.81 5.07
N GLU A 91 18.40 -6.59 4.61
CA GLU A 91 18.67 -6.86 3.19
C GLU A 91 17.67 -7.86 2.59
#